data_AF-A0A935U2F8-F1
#
_entry.id   AF-A0A935U2F8-F1
#
_cell.length_a   1.000
_cell.length_b   1.000
_cell.length_c   1.000
_cell.angle_alpha   90.00
_cell.angle_beta   90.00
_cell.angle_gamma   90.00
#
_symmetry.space_group_name_H-M   'P 1'
#
loop_
_entity.id
_entity.type
_entity.pdbx_description
1 polymer ?
#
loop_
_entity_poly.entity_id
_entity_poly.type
_entity_poly.pdbx_seq_one_letter_code
_entity_poly.pdbx_strand_id
1 'polypeptide(L)'
;MVIRPQVKKQKEHQALLSKLGKGDEIITRGGIIGKITGVSDDGILVVELQDKVRVRIPRAYVEGRWAPAKSTESAGKSSESAA
;
A
#
# COMPACT_ATOMS: atom_id res chain seq x y z
N MET A 1 9.34 -15.11 -27.60
CA MET A 1 9.18 -13.80 -26.94
C MET A 1 8.52 -13.99 -25.57
N VAL A 2 9.29 -13.85 -24.50
CA VAL A 2 8.81 -13.98 -23.12
C VAL A 2 8.58 -12.57 -22.56
N ILE A 3 7.57 -11.86 -23.09
CA ILE A 3 7.09 -10.56 -22.56
C ILE A 3 6.06 -10.74 -21.43
N ARG A 4 5.54 -11.96 -21.27
CA ARG A 4 4.52 -12.31 -20.27
C ARG A 4 4.93 -12.12 -18.80
N PRO A 5 6.16 -12.38 -18.33
CA PRO A 5 6.48 -12.20 -16.91
C PRO A 5 6.53 -10.72 -16.50
N GLN A 6 6.95 -9.82 -17.41
CA GLN A 6 7.04 -8.38 -17.12
C GLN A 6 5.64 -7.75 -16.99
N VAL A 7 4.75 -8.07 -17.94
CA VAL A 7 3.38 -7.57 -17.96
C VAL A 7 2.59 -8.07 -16.75
N LYS A 8 2.84 -9.32 -16.32
CA LYS A 8 2.20 -9.89 -15.13
C LYS A 8 2.60 -9.14 -13.86
N LYS A 9 3.91 -8.89 -13.65
CA LYS A 9 4.41 -8.09 -12.51
C LYS A 9 3.87 -6.66 -12.49
N GLN A 10 3.76 -6.01 -13.65
CA GLN A 10 3.18 -4.65 -13.72
C GLN A 10 1.70 -4.64 -13.34
N LYS A 11 0.91 -5.61 -13.82
CA LYS A 11 -0.51 -5.73 -13.46
C LYS A 11 -0.69 -6.02 -11.97
N GLU A 12 0.13 -6.91 -11.41
CA GLU A 12 0.12 -7.21 -9.98
C GLU A 12 0.47 -5.97 -9.13
N HIS A 13 1.48 -5.20 -9.56
CA HIS A 13 1.85 -3.95 -8.89
C HIS A 13 0.74 -2.90 -8.97
N GLN A 14 0.10 -2.72 -10.13
CA GLN A 14 -1.05 -1.82 -10.27
C GLN A 14 -2.23 -2.28 -9.41
N ALA A 15 -2.52 -3.58 -9.35
CA ALA A 15 -3.59 -4.12 -8.51
C ALA A 15 -3.32 -3.90 -7.01
N LEU A 16 -2.07 -4.05 -6.56
CA LEU A 16 -1.66 -3.72 -5.20
C LEU A 16 -1.85 -2.24 -4.90
N LEU A 17 -1.40 -1.37 -5.81
CA LEU A 17 -1.58 0.05 -5.67
C LEU A 17 -3.05 0.41 -5.56
N SER A 18 -3.93 -0.15 -6.40
CA SER A 18 -5.38 0.10 -6.41
C SER A 18 -6.10 -0.26 -5.10
N LYS A 19 -5.53 -1.14 -4.27
CA LYS A 19 -6.10 -1.50 -2.96
C LYS A 19 -5.82 -0.46 -1.87
N LEU A 20 -4.89 0.47 -2.10
CA LEU A 20 -4.57 1.52 -1.15
C LEU A 20 -5.72 2.54 -1.02
N GLY A 21 -6.11 2.85 0.21
CA GLY A 21 -7.21 3.75 0.52
C GLY A 21 -6.90 4.72 1.67
N LYS A 22 -7.87 5.58 1.99
CA LYS A 22 -7.77 6.45 3.16
C LYS A 22 -7.60 5.60 4.42
N GLY A 23 -6.67 6.00 5.29
CA GLY A 23 -6.36 5.30 6.54
C GLY A 23 -5.17 4.35 6.45
N ASP A 24 -4.74 3.96 5.24
CA ASP A 24 -3.58 3.11 5.07
C ASP A 24 -2.28 3.87 5.36
N GLU A 25 -1.40 3.24 6.15
CA GLU A 25 0.01 3.62 6.21
C GLU A 25 0.75 3.06 5.00
N ILE A 26 1.53 3.89 4.36
CA ILE A 26 2.28 3.54 3.16
C ILE A 26 3.73 3.95 3.28
N ILE A 27 4.57 3.27 2.51
CA ILE A 27 5.93 3.67 2.25
C ILE A 27 6.07 4.07 0.78
N THR A 28 6.68 5.22 0.56
CA THR A 28 7.01 5.73 -0.77
C THR A 28 8.36 5.20 -1.22
N ARG A 29 8.62 5.22 -2.54
CA ARG A 29 9.91 4.83 -3.12
C ARG A 29 11.10 5.69 -2.67
N GLY A 30 10.85 6.80 -1.97
CA GLY A 30 11.86 7.65 -1.35
C GLY A 30 12.14 7.33 0.12
N GLY A 31 11.55 6.27 0.67
CA GLY A 31 11.72 5.89 2.08
C GLY A 31 10.86 6.69 3.06
N ILE A 32 9.94 7.53 2.56
CA ILE A 32 9.02 8.30 3.41
C ILE A 32 7.83 7.42 3.79
N ILE A 33 7.52 7.38 5.09
CA ILE A 33 6.34 6.73 5.65
C ILE A 33 5.29 7.78 5.98
N GLY A 34 4.03 7.48 5.69
CA GLY A 34 2.93 8.36 6.07
C GLY A 34 1.57 7.70 5.87
N LYS A 35 0.53 8.38 6.33
CA LYS A 35 -0.85 7.88 6.30
C LYS A 35 -1.65 8.56 5.20
N ILE A 36 -2.38 7.80 4.40
CA ILE A 36 -3.26 8.35 3.38
C ILE A 36 -4.47 9.03 4.06
N THR A 37 -4.60 10.33 3.88
CA THR A 37 -5.77 11.11 4.33
C THR A 37 -6.75 11.41 3.19
N GLY A 38 -6.28 11.33 1.94
CA GLY A 38 -7.06 11.63 0.75
C GLY A 38 -6.63 10.80 -0.45
N VAL A 39 -7.61 10.45 -1.28
CA VAL A 39 -7.40 9.83 -2.58
C VAL A 39 -8.11 10.72 -3.59
N SER A 40 -7.39 11.13 -4.62
CA SER A 40 -7.91 11.90 -5.74
C SER A 40 -8.03 11.00 -6.97
N ASP A 41 -9.02 11.28 -7.82
CA ASP A 41 -9.34 10.47 -9.01
C ASP A 41 -8.29 10.59 -10.12
N ASP A 42 -7.45 11.63 -10.05
CA ASP A 42 -6.29 11.87 -10.92
C ASP A 42 -5.08 10.97 -10.58
N GLY A 43 -5.22 10.05 -9.62
CA GLY A 43 -4.15 9.17 -9.18
C GLY A 43 -3.18 9.83 -8.20
N ILE A 44 -3.53 10.99 -7.64
CA ILE A 44 -2.79 11.63 -6.55
C ILE A 44 -3.33 11.17 -5.19
N LEU A 45 -2.43 10.92 -4.25
CA LEU A 45 -2.72 10.64 -2.86
C LEU A 45 -2.31 11.82 -2.00
N VAL A 46 -3.17 12.16 -1.04
CA VAL A 46 -2.82 13.09 0.04
C VAL A 46 -2.35 12.26 1.22
N VAL A 47 -1.09 12.46 1.59
CA VAL A 47 -0.42 11.71 2.65
C VAL A 47 -0.05 12.67 3.77
N GLU A 48 -0.42 12.31 4.99
CA GLU A 48 -0.01 13.00 6.20
C GLU A 48 1.26 12.35 6.75
N LEU A 49 2.30 13.17 6.91
CA LEU A 49 3.60 12.72 7.41
C LEU A 49 3.73 12.97 8.92
N GLN A 50 3.13 14.06 9.37
CA GLN A 50 3.12 14.51 10.76
C GLN A 50 1.94 15.48 10.93
N ASP A 51 1.62 15.84 12.18
CA ASP A 51 0.53 16.77 12.48
C ASP A 51 0.62 18.05 11.64
N LYS A 52 -0.44 18.30 10.86
CA LYS A 52 -0.59 19.44 9.94
C LYS A 52 0.36 19.44 8.74
N VAL A 53 1.19 18.42 8.55
CA VAL A 53 2.06 18.27 7.37
C VAL A 53 1.46 17.26 6.40
N ARG A 54 0.88 17.77 5.32
CA ARG A 54 0.28 16.97 4.24
C ARG A 54 0.98 17.22 2.93
N VAL A 55 1.28 16.15 2.21
CA VAL A 55 1.92 16.18 0.91
C VAL A 55 1.05 15.45 -0.12
N ARG A 56 1.17 15.88 -1.38
CA ARG A 56 0.51 15.24 -2.51
C ARG A 56 1.54 14.44 -3.27
N ILE A 57 1.32 13.15 -3.41
CA ILE A 57 2.23 12.26 -4.15
C ILE A 57 1.44 11.46 -5.20
N PRO A 58 2.02 11.17 -6.36
CA PRO A 58 1.38 10.26 -7.31
C PRO A 58 1.37 8.84 -6.75
N ARG A 59 0.25 8.13 -6.91
CA ARG A 59 0.10 6.73 -6.50
C ARG A 59 1.17 5.81 -7.08
N ALA A 60 1.68 6.13 -8.27
CA ALA A 60 2.76 5.42 -8.93
C ALA A 60 4.10 5.44 -8.16
N TYR A 61 4.30 6.38 -7.22
CA TYR A 61 5.50 6.49 -6.40
C TYR A 61 5.36 5.84 -5.02
N VAL A 62 4.23 5.18 -4.76
CA VAL A 62 4.06 4.36 -3.57
C VAL A 62 4.67 2.97 -3.82
N GLU A 63 5.44 2.48 -2.87
CA GLU A 63 6.05 1.16 -2.94
C GLU A 63 5.10 0.09 -2.39
N GLY A 64 4.43 0.40 -1.27
CA GLY A 64 3.41 -0.48 -0.71
C GLY A 64 2.84 0.02 0.61
N ARG A 65 2.01 -0.83 1.22
CA ARG A 65 1.52 -0.62 2.58
C ARG A 65 2.68 -0.81 3.56
N TRP A 66 2.87 0.15 4.46
CA TRP A 66 3.85 0.03 5.53
C TRP A 66 3.24 -0.77 6.68
N ALA A 67 3.91 -1.86 7.06
CA ALA A 67 3.64 -2.61 8.26
C ALA A 67 4.99 -2.80 8.97
N PRO A 68 5.22 -2.20 10.15
CA PRO A 68 6.41 -2.52 10.92
C PRO A 68 6.36 -4.02 11.25
N ALA A 69 7.52 -4.67 11.27
CA ALA A 69 7.69 -6.12 11.43
C ALA A 69 7.20 -6.71 12.79
N LYS A 70 6.28 -6.05 13.49
CA LYS A 70 5.63 -6.51 14.74
C LYS A 70 4.13 -6.75 14.61
N SER A 71 3.59 -6.97 13.41
CA SER A 71 2.17 -7.30 13.23
C SER A 71 1.97 -8.39 12.18
N THR A 72 2.68 -9.49 12.34
CA THR A 72 2.34 -10.78 11.71
C THR A 72 2.52 -11.88 12.75
N GLU A 73 1.77 -11.81 13.86
CA GLU A 73 1.71 -12.90 14.85
C GLU A 73 0.32 -13.14 15.47
N SER A 74 -0.79 -12.57 14.96
CA SER A 74 -2.12 -12.78 15.59
C SER A 74 -3.30 -13.01 14.64
N ALA A 75 -3.12 -13.82 13.58
CA ALA A 75 -4.25 -14.30 12.78
C ALA A 75 -4.04 -15.75 12.28
N GLY A 76 -3.66 -16.64 13.20
CA GLY A 76 -3.48 -18.06 12.93
C GLY A 76 -3.75 -18.92 14.17
N LYS A 77 -4.93 -18.79 14.78
CA LYS A 77 -5.46 -19.78 15.74
C LYS A 77 -6.96 -19.55 15.98
N SER A 78 -7.79 -20.10 15.09
CA SER A 78 -9.17 -20.55 15.41
C SER A 78 -9.93 -20.95 14.14
N SER A 79 -9.79 -22.20 13.72
CA SER A 79 -10.90 -23.07 13.29
C SER A 79 -10.34 -24.30 12.56
N GLU A 80 -9.65 -25.17 13.28
CA GLU A 80 -9.76 -26.60 12.99
C GLU A 80 -11.07 -27.02 13.65
N SER A 81 -12.13 -27.04 12.85
CA SER A 81 -13.44 -27.56 13.22
C SER A 81 -13.53 -29.03 12.85
N ALA A 82 -13.93 -29.83 13.83
CA ALA A 82 -14.63 -31.11 13.68
C ALA A 82 -13.87 -32.27 13.02
N ALA A 83 -13.34 -33.16 13.87
CA ALA A 83 -13.82 -34.54 14.05
C ALA A 83 -12.97 -35.25 15.10
#